data_AF-A0A969HWV8-F1
#
_entry.id   AF-A0A969HWV8-F1
#
_cell.length_a   1.000
_cell.length_b   1.000
_cell.length_c   1.000
_cell.angle_alpha   90.00
_cell.angle_beta   90.00
_cell.angle_gamma   90.00
#
_symmetry.space_group_name_H-M   'P 1'
#
loop_
_entity.id
_entity.type
_entity.pdbx_description
1 polymer ?
#
loop_
_entity_poly.entity_id
_entity_poly.type
_entity_poly.pdbx_seq_one_letter_code
_entity_poly.pdbx_strand_id
1 'polypeptide(L)'
;MTVSKDFSTYVHEQLRMMSALTSRRMFGGIGLYSEGLFFALLDDDTLYCKVDDGNRLDYVQRGMRAFTPFPDKPGMNYYEVPAEVLEDAEELARWARKSVAAARAAASRKAKTQSTSRKSRVRAIGKRAAAAKRRRQ
;
A
#
# COMPACT_ATOMS: atom_id res chain seq x y z
N MET A 1 -0.90 6.62 19.17
CA MET A 1 -1.97 7.41 19.81
C MET A 1 -3.15 7.47 18.84
N THR A 2 -4.33 7.97 19.22
CA THR A 2 -5.53 7.91 18.38
C THR A 2 -5.62 9.08 17.40
N VAL A 3 -6.00 8.81 16.15
CA VAL A 3 -6.29 9.86 15.16
C VAL A 3 -7.53 10.68 15.56
N SER A 4 -7.37 11.99 15.61
CA SER A 4 -8.41 12.96 15.93
C SER A 4 -9.50 12.95 14.84
N LYS A 5 -10.76 13.11 15.26
CA LYS A 5 -11.88 13.14 14.31
C LYS A 5 -11.75 14.30 13.33
N ASP A 6 -11.32 15.46 13.80
CA ASP A 6 -11.16 16.66 12.99
C ASP A 6 -10.08 16.48 11.92
N PHE A 7 -8.94 15.88 12.27
CA PHE A 7 -7.89 15.54 11.32
C PHE A 7 -8.38 14.56 10.25
N SER A 8 -9.14 13.53 10.64
CA SER A 8 -9.72 12.59 9.68
C SER A 8 -10.71 13.25 8.71
N THR A 9 -11.52 14.19 9.19
CA THR A 9 -12.44 14.97 8.37
C THR A 9 -11.67 15.85 7.41
N TYR A 10 -10.66 16.56 7.91
CA TYR A 10 -9.81 17.44 7.11
C TYR A 10 -9.13 16.70 5.97
N VAL A 11 -8.47 15.56 6.26
CA VAL A 11 -7.85 14.72 5.23
C VAL A 11 -8.88 14.26 4.19
N HIS A 12 -10.10 13.94 4.62
CA HIS A 12 -11.17 13.54 3.72
C HIS A 12 -11.65 14.68 2.82
N GLU A 13 -11.71 15.92 3.33
CA GLU A 13 -12.01 17.12 2.55
C GLU A 13 -10.91 17.44 1.54
N GLN A 14 -9.64 17.32 1.93
CA GLN A 14 -8.51 17.54 1.03
C GLN A 14 -8.49 16.50 -0.11
N LEU A 15 -8.85 15.25 0.20
CA LEU A 15 -8.95 14.17 -0.77
C LEU A 15 -10.30 14.13 -1.51
N ARG A 16 -11.15 15.16 -1.42
CA ARG A 16 -12.44 15.20 -2.15
C ARG A 16 -12.31 15.06 -3.67
N MET A 17 -11.14 15.42 -4.21
CA MET A 17 -10.82 15.29 -5.64
C MET A 17 -10.43 13.86 -6.06
N MET A 18 -10.35 12.93 -5.11
CA MET A 18 -10.10 11.51 -5.38
C MET A 18 -11.39 10.78 -5.67
N SER A 19 -11.35 9.91 -6.68
CA SER A 19 -12.47 9.03 -7.01
C SER A 19 -12.53 7.83 -6.05
N ALA A 20 -13.76 7.45 -5.67
CA ALA A 20 -14.04 6.27 -4.85
C ALA A 20 -13.22 6.19 -3.54
N LEU A 21 -13.05 7.33 -2.85
CA LEU A 21 -12.38 7.39 -1.56
C LEU A 21 -13.22 6.69 -0.48
N THR A 22 -12.59 5.86 0.33
CA THR A 22 -13.21 5.16 1.46
C THR A 22 -12.23 5.12 2.62
N SER A 23 -12.69 5.44 3.82
CA SER A 23 -11.89 5.36 5.04
C SER A 23 -12.37 4.23 5.95
N ARG A 24 -11.44 3.47 6.56
CA ARG A 24 -11.75 2.42 7.53
C ARG A 24 -10.88 2.57 8.77
N ARG A 25 -11.50 2.76 9.93
CA ARG A 25 -10.79 2.74 11.22
C ARG A 25 -10.17 1.36 11.47
N MET A 26 -8.90 1.33 11.86
CA MET A 26 -8.13 0.12 12.15
C MET A 26 -7.19 0.38 13.35
N PHE A 27 -7.32 -0.41 14.43
CA PHE A 27 -6.38 -0.49 15.57
C PHE A 27 -5.59 0.80 15.90
N GLY A 28 -6.29 1.89 16.22
CA GLY A 28 -5.67 3.16 16.64
C GLY A 28 -5.47 4.20 15.52
N GLY A 29 -5.54 3.79 14.26
CA GLY A 29 -5.45 4.67 13.08
C GLY A 29 -6.65 4.55 12.12
N ILE A 30 -6.51 5.17 10.95
CA ILE A 30 -7.52 5.17 9.88
C ILE A 30 -6.86 4.78 8.56
N GLY A 31 -7.28 3.67 7.98
CA GLY A 31 -6.86 3.27 6.63
C GLY A 31 -7.66 3.98 5.54
N LEU A 32 -6.98 4.49 4.51
CA LEU A 32 -7.59 5.09 3.32
C LEU A 32 -7.47 4.17 2.11
N TYR A 33 -8.60 4.03 1.43
CA TYR A 33 -8.80 3.19 0.26
C TYR A 33 -9.34 4.04 -0.88
N SER A 34 -8.86 3.81 -2.10
CA SER A 34 -9.39 4.41 -3.31
C SER A 34 -9.54 3.31 -4.34
N GLU A 35 -10.72 3.19 -4.95
CA GLU A 35 -11.06 2.08 -5.86
C GLU A 35 -10.83 0.69 -5.24
N GLY A 36 -11.01 0.57 -3.92
CA GLY A 36 -10.74 -0.67 -3.17
C GLY A 36 -9.25 -0.98 -2.93
N LEU A 37 -8.33 -0.10 -3.36
CA LEU A 37 -6.89 -0.22 -3.12
C LEU A 37 -6.47 0.58 -1.91
N PHE A 38 -5.74 -0.06 -1.00
CA PHE A 38 -5.14 0.59 0.16
C PHE A 38 -3.93 1.42 -0.29
N PHE A 39 -4.06 2.74 -0.20
CA PHE A 39 -3.07 3.69 -0.71
C PHE A 39 -2.51 4.64 0.35
N ALA A 40 -3.20 4.85 1.47
CA ALA A 40 -2.74 5.69 2.55
C ALA A 40 -3.29 5.25 3.90
N LEU A 41 -2.71 5.72 4.99
CA LEU A 41 -3.18 5.54 6.35
C LEU A 41 -2.90 6.79 7.18
N LEU A 42 -3.77 7.05 8.15
CA LEU A 42 -3.58 8.07 9.16
C LEU A 42 -3.20 7.36 10.45
N ASP A 43 -2.11 7.80 11.06
CA ASP A 43 -1.66 7.36 12.37
C ASP A 43 -1.06 8.56 13.10
N ASP A 44 -1.39 8.73 14.38
CA ASP A 44 -0.89 9.84 15.20
C ASP A 44 -1.02 11.23 14.54
N ASP A 45 -2.22 11.55 14.03
CA ASP A 45 -2.53 12.76 13.25
C ASP A 45 -1.53 13.07 12.12
N THR A 46 -0.91 12.01 11.59
CA THR A 46 0.03 12.07 10.49
C THR A 46 -0.49 11.22 9.33
N LEU A 47 -0.46 11.78 8.13
CA LEU A 47 -0.86 11.06 6.92
C LEU A 47 0.36 10.35 6.32
N TYR A 48 0.23 9.04 6.13
CA TYR A 48 1.23 8.22 5.48
C TYR A 48 0.69 7.69 4.15
N CYS A 49 1.38 8.01 3.06
CA CYS A 49 1.01 7.61 1.71
C CYS A 49 1.90 6.47 1.22
N LYS A 50 1.32 5.61 0.37
CA LYS A 50 2.04 4.49 -0.21
C LYS A 50 3.00 4.97 -1.30
N VAL A 51 4.24 4.55 -1.13
CA VAL A 51 5.35 4.85 -2.02
C VAL A 51 5.76 3.59 -2.76
N ASP A 52 6.24 3.75 -3.98
CA ASP A 52 6.92 2.74 -4.77
C ASP A 52 8.12 3.40 -5.44
N ASP A 53 8.88 2.63 -6.21
CA ASP A 53 10.11 3.15 -6.84
C ASP A 53 9.85 4.35 -7.77
N GLY A 54 8.62 4.49 -8.30
CA GLY A 54 8.23 5.58 -9.18
C GLY A 54 7.90 6.92 -8.51
N ASN A 55 7.60 6.97 -7.21
CA ASN A 55 7.34 8.22 -6.48
C ASN A 55 8.28 8.44 -5.29
N ARG A 56 9.11 7.45 -4.93
CA ARG A 56 10.08 7.53 -3.83
C ARG A 56 10.99 8.76 -3.90
N LEU A 57 11.42 9.14 -5.10
CA LEU A 57 12.30 10.29 -5.29
C LEU A 57 11.69 11.60 -4.77
N ASP A 58 10.37 11.79 -4.92
CA ASP A 58 9.67 12.98 -4.43
C ASP A 58 9.76 13.08 -2.88
N TYR A 59 9.68 11.95 -2.19
CA TYR A 59 9.73 11.87 -0.72
C TYR A 59 11.17 11.99 -0.21
N VAL A 60 12.11 11.30 -0.84
CA VAL A 60 13.53 11.34 -0.43
C VAL A 60 14.15 12.71 -0.67
N GLN A 61 13.79 13.40 -1.76
CA GLN A 61 14.23 14.78 -2.00
C GLN A 61 13.74 15.74 -0.92
N ARG A 62 12.55 15.49 -0.36
CA ARG A 62 12.00 16.27 0.76
C ARG A 62 12.44 15.77 2.13
N GLY A 63 13.34 14.78 2.20
CA GLY A 63 13.86 14.24 3.46
C GLY A 63 12.84 13.42 4.27
N MET A 64 11.76 12.98 3.64
CA MET A 64 10.67 12.27 4.31
C MET A 64 11.08 10.84 4.68
N ARG A 65 10.67 10.39 5.87
CA ARG A 65 11.06 9.10 6.43
C ARG A 65 10.06 8.01 6.05
N ALA A 66 10.58 6.81 5.81
CA ALA A 66 9.76 5.63 5.61
C ALA A 66 9.13 5.18 6.94
N PHE A 67 7.84 4.91 6.92
CA PHE A 67 7.10 4.33 8.04
C PHE A 67 7.64 2.93 8.35
N THR A 68 8.37 2.86 9.47
CA THR A 68 9.03 1.64 9.92
C THR A 68 8.47 1.28 11.30
N PRO A 69 7.34 0.55 11.36
CA PRO A 69 6.69 0.24 12.64
C PRO A 69 7.47 -0.78 13.47
N PHE A 70 8.36 -1.57 12.85
CA PHE A 70 9.24 -2.50 13.56
C PHE A 70 10.64 -2.51 12.90
N PRO A 71 11.73 -2.42 13.68
CA PRO A 71 13.10 -2.47 13.15
C PRO A 71 13.46 -3.84 12.53
N ASP A 72 12.84 -4.93 13.00
CA ASP A 72 13.11 -6.30 12.54
C ASP A 72 12.25 -6.76 11.34
N LYS A 73 11.36 -5.91 10.83
CA LYS A 73 10.53 -6.23 9.67
C LYS A 73 10.90 -5.34 8.50
N PRO A 74 10.82 -5.85 7.26
CA PRO A 74 11.03 -5.01 6.08
C PRO A 74 10.10 -3.80 6.17
N GLY A 75 10.69 -2.60 6.15
CA GLY A 75 9.98 -1.34 6.20
C GLY A 75 8.87 -1.34 5.15
N MET A 76 7.67 -0.93 5.55
CA MET A 76 6.61 -0.80 4.58
C MET A 76 6.90 0.42 3.71
N ASN A 77 6.59 0.36 2.42
CA ASN A 77 6.72 1.52 1.55
C ASN A 77 5.58 2.52 1.81
N TYR A 78 5.44 3.02 3.02
CA TYR A 78 4.63 4.19 3.34
C TYR A 78 5.57 5.28 3.81
N TYR A 79 5.35 6.51 3.39
CA TYR A 79 6.13 7.66 3.82
C TYR A 79 5.18 8.72 4.34
N GLU A 80 5.66 9.48 5.30
CA GLU A 80 4.97 10.65 5.82
C GLU A 80 4.76 11.67 4.71
N VAL A 81 3.54 12.20 4.63
CA VAL A 81 3.20 13.30 3.74
C VAL A 81 3.58 14.61 4.46
N PRO A 82 4.40 15.47 3.83
CA PRO A 82 4.74 16.77 4.41
C PRO A 82 3.47 17.59 4.70
N ALA A 83 3.45 18.34 5.81
CA ALA A 83 2.33 19.22 6.14
C ALA A 83 1.99 20.20 5.00
N GLU A 84 3.01 20.75 4.33
CA GLU A 84 2.84 21.62 3.15
C GLU A 84 2.03 20.96 2.04
N VAL A 85 2.25 19.67 1.79
CA VAL A 85 1.49 18.90 0.78
C VAL A 85 0.09 18.59 1.28
N LEU A 86 -0.05 18.35 2.58
CA LEU A 86 -1.35 18.09 3.20
C LEU A 86 -2.26 19.33 3.19
N GLU A 87 -1.67 20.52 3.33
CA GLU A 87 -2.36 21.81 3.29
C GLU A 87 -2.84 22.18 1.88
N ASP A 88 -2.14 21.72 0.84
CA ASP A 88 -2.53 21.91 -0.56
C ASP A 88 -3.35 20.71 -1.08
N ALA A 89 -4.66 20.91 -1.26
CA ALA A 89 -5.56 19.87 -1.75
C ALA A 89 -5.18 19.35 -3.15
N GLU A 90 -4.67 20.20 -4.04
CA GLU A 90 -4.24 19.78 -5.38
C GLU A 90 -2.96 18.96 -5.31
N GLU A 91 -1.99 19.40 -4.51
CA GLU A 91 -0.75 18.66 -4.31
C GLU A 91 -1.00 17.32 -3.66
N LEU A 92 -1.83 17.29 -2.62
CA LEU A 92 -2.25 16.06 -1.96
C LEU A 92 -2.92 15.11 -2.95
N ALA A 93 -3.82 15.61 -3.80
CA ALA A 93 -4.47 14.79 -4.82
C ALA A 93 -3.46 14.22 -5.83
N ARG A 94 -2.44 14.99 -6.24
CA ARG A 94 -1.35 14.49 -7.11
C ARG A 94 -0.60 13.34 -6.41
N TRP A 95 -0.27 13.49 -5.13
CA TRP A 95 0.45 12.49 -4.35
C TRP A 95 -0.40 11.24 -4.09
N ALA A 96 -1.68 11.42 -3.77
CA ALA A 96 -2.65 10.34 -3.59
C ALA A 96 -2.83 9.53 -4.88
N ARG A 97 -2.97 10.17 -6.04
CA ARG A 97 -3.03 9.48 -7.35
C ARG A 97 -1.78 8.66 -7.64
N LYS A 98 -0.58 9.22 -7.40
CA LYS A 98 0.69 8.47 -7.49
C LYS A 98 0.70 7.26 -6.55
N SER A 99 0.18 7.42 -5.33
CA SER A 99 0.10 6.35 -4.32
C SER A 99 -0.89 5.24 -4.70
N VAL A 100 -2.03 5.59 -5.32
CA VAL A 100 -2.97 4.62 -5.87
C VAL A 100 -2.35 3.85 -7.04
N ALA A 101 -1.62 4.53 -7.94
CA ALA A 101 -0.89 3.87 -9.01
C ALA A 101 0.17 2.88 -8.47
N ALA A 102 0.91 3.27 -7.43
CA ALA A 102 1.82 2.41 -6.69
C ALA A 102 1.11 1.21 -6.03
N ALA A 103 -0.05 1.43 -5.40
CA ALA A 103 -0.87 0.37 -4.81
C ALA A 103 -1.33 -0.64 -5.87
N ARG A 104 -1.77 -0.15 -7.04
CA ARG A 104 -2.20 -0.97 -8.18
C ARG A 104 -1.04 -1.77 -8.77
N ALA A 105 0.13 -1.16 -8.92
CA ALA A 105 1.35 -1.84 -9.37
C ALA A 105 1.80 -2.93 -8.39
N ALA A 106 1.67 -2.69 -7.09
CA ALA A 106 1.95 -3.71 -6.08
C ALA A 106 0.94 -4.88 -6.13
N ALA A 107 -0.34 -4.59 -6.33
CA ALA A 107 -1.38 -5.61 -6.47
C ALA A 107 -1.18 -6.48 -7.73
N SER A 108 -0.83 -5.88 -8.87
CA SER A 108 -0.57 -6.61 -10.11
C SER A 108 0.71 -7.47 -10.04
N ARG A 109 1.77 -7.00 -9.36
CA ARG A 109 2.98 -7.79 -9.06
C ARG A 109 2.65 -9.03 -8.19
N LYS A 110 1.80 -8.88 -7.18
CA LYS A 110 1.34 -10.01 -6.34
C LYS A 110 0.55 -11.04 -7.15
N ALA A 111 -0.32 -10.61 -8.05
CA ALA A 111 -1.09 -11.51 -8.92
C ALA A 111 -0.19 -12.34 -9.86
N LYS A 112 0.83 -11.72 -10.47
CA LYS A 112 1.82 -12.44 -11.30
C LYS A 112 2.62 -13.49 -10.52
N THR A 113 3.04 -13.15 -9.31
CA THR A 113 3.87 -14.05 -8.46
C THR A 113 3.07 -15.25 -7.95
N GLN A 114 1.77 -15.08 -7.65
CA GLN A 114 0.91 -16.21 -7.25
C GLN A 114 0.62 -17.17 -8.42
N SER A 115 0.52 -16.67 -9.65
CA SER A 115 0.30 -17.50 -10.84
C SER A 115 1.49 -18.45 -11.11
N THR A 116 2.72 -17.94 -10.98
CA THR A 116 3.94 -18.77 -11.17
C THR A 116 4.15 -19.78 -10.04
N SER A 117 3.85 -19.40 -8.79
CA SER A 117 3.89 -20.29 -7.61
C SER A 117 2.86 -21.41 -7.67
N ARG A 118 1.62 -21.15 -8.14
CA ARG A 118 0.63 -22.21 -8.36
C ARG A 118 1.04 -23.16 -9.48
N LYS A 119 1.62 -22.66 -10.57
CA LYS A 119 2.06 -23.48 -11.71
C LYS A 119 3.24 -24.39 -11.36
N SER A 120 4.17 -23.93 -10.52
CA SER A 120 5.29 -24.77 -10.05
C SER A 120 4.81 -25.86 -9.08
N ARG A 121 3.85 -25.56 -8.19
CA ARG A 121 3.28 -26.53 -7.23
C ARG A 121 2.48 -27.63 -7.92
N VAL A 122 1.66 -27.30 -8.93
CA VAL A 122 0.92 -28.30 -9.73
C VAL A 122 1.86 -29.21 -10.51
N ARG A 123 2.94 -28.66 -11.09
CA ARG A 123 3.94 -29.44 -11.83
C ARG A 123 4.74 -30.40 -10.94
N ALA A 124 5.02 -30.01 -9.70
CA ALA A 124 5.70 -30.86 -8.71
C ALA A 124 4.83 -32.04 -8.24
N ILE A 125 3.53 -31.83 -8.06
CA ILE A 125 2.58 -32.89 -7.70
C ILE A 125 2.44 -33.92 -8.83
N GLY A 126 2.32 -33.46 -10.08
CA GLY A 126 2.25 -34.35 -11.25
C GLY A 126 3.49 -35.24 -11.42
N LYS A 127 4.69 -34.69 -11.17
CA LYS A 127 5.95 -35.48 -11.21
C LYS A 127 6.02 -36.57 -10.14
N ARG A 128 5.53 -36.29 -8.92
CA ARG A 128 5.52 -37.30 -7.82
C ARG A 128 4.52 -38.42 -8.08
N ALA A 129 3.35 -38.12 -8.65
CA ALA A 129 2.35 -39.13 -8.99
C ALA A 129 2.84 -40.08 -10.11
N ALA A 130 3.54 -39.55 -11.13
CA ALA A 130 4.10 -40.34 -12.22
C ALA A 130 5.25 -41.28 -11.75
N ALA A 131 6.07 -40.84 -10.79
CA ALA A 131 7.15 -41.66 -10.23
C ALA A 131 6.65 -42.81 -9.35
N ALA A 132 5.55 -42.61 -8.61
CA ALA A 132 4.95 -43.65 -7.77
C ALA A 132 4.30 -44.78 -8.59
N LYS A 133 3.77 -44.47 -9.79
CA LYS A 133 3.13 -45.46 -10.66
C LYS A 133 4.14 -46.38 -11.37
N ARG A 134 5.41 -45.96 -11.47
CA ARG A 134 6.51 -46.69 -12.13
C ARG A 134 7.24 -47.69 -11.24
N ARG A 135 6.90 -47.76 -9.93
CA ARG A 135 7.54 -48.64 -8.93
C ARG A 135 6.70 -49.88 -8.57
N ARG A 136 5.59 -50.12 -9.28
CA ARG A 136 4.65 -51.24 -9.07
C ARG A 136 4.52 -52.18 -10.28
N GLN A 137 5.43 -52.08 -11.25
CA GLN A 137 5.61 -53.08 -12.31
C GLN A 137 7.02 -53.64 -12.21
#